data_AF-A0A847LM58-F1
#
_entry.id   AF-A0A847LM58-F1
#
_cell.length_a   1.000
_cell.length_b   1.000
_cell.length_c   1.000
_cell.angle_alpha   90.00
_cell.angle_beta   90.00
_cell.angle_gamma   90.00
#
_symmetry.space_group_name_H-M   'P 1'
#
loop_
_entity.id
_entity.type
_entity.pdbx_description
1 polymer ?
#
loop_
_entity_poly.entity_id
_entity_poly.type
_entity_poly.pdbx_seq_one_letter_code
_entity_poly.pdbx_strand_id
1 'polypeptide(L)' 'MKKKQYKQVLPDGMTGKDVQAIIEYYDHQTEEEAIAEAEEVFGDSATTIIQIPRKLVPKVRALIAKEARAKAKRPKAA' A
#
# COMPACT_ATOMS: atom_id res chain seq x y z
N MET A 1 12.28 -23.51 -28.85
CA MET A 1 10.99 -22.91 -28.41
C MET A 1 11.16 -21.39 -28.30
N LYS A 2 10.34 -20.57 -28.98
CA LYS A 2 10.44 -19.10 -28.87
C LYS A 2 9.81 -18.65 -27.54
N LYS A 3 10.58 -18.01 -26.66
CA LYS A 3 10.04 -17.40 -25.42
C LYS A 3 9.09 -16.27 -25.81
N LYS A 4 7.82 -16.32 -25.38
CA LYS A 4 6.91 -15.17 -25.48
C LYS A 4 7.42 -14.10 -24.52
N GLN A 5 7.81 -12.96 -25.07
CA GLN A 5 8.19 -11.81 -24.26
C GLN A 5 6.91 -11.07 -23.86
N TYR A 6 6.55 -11.15 -22.57
CA TYR A 6 5.45 -10.36 -22.03
C TYR A 6 5.95 -8.94 -21.79
N LYS A 7 5.29 -7.96 -22.39
CA LYS A 7 5.55 -6.55 -22.10
C LYS A 7 4.90 -6.24 -20.75
N GLN A 8 5.71 -6.04 -19.73
CA GLN A 8 5.26 -5.58 -18.41
C GLN A 8 4.61 -4.19 -18.58
N VAL A 9 3.33 -4.06 -18.22
CA VAL A 9 2.66 -2.75 -18.12
C VAL A 9 2.81 -2.31 -16.67
N LEU A 10 3.43 -1.15 -16.47
CA LEU A 10 3.62 -0.59 -15.13
C LEU A 10 2.43 0.31 -14.75
N PRO A 11 2.10 0.42 -13.45
CA PRO A 11 1.16 1.42 -12.96
C PRO A 11 1.57 2.84 -13.34
N ASP A 12 0.60 3.74 -13.39
CA ASP A 12 0.85 5.16 -13.68
C ASP A 12 1.86 5.76 -12.70
N GLY A 13 2.89 6.41 -13.24
CA GLY A 13 3.97 7.03 -12.45
C GLY A 13 5.11 6.09 -12.06
N MET A 14 5.02 4.79 -12.35
CA MET A 14 6.11 3.83 -12.12
C MET A 14 7.04 3.72 -13.33
N THR A 15 8.34 3.74 -13.07
CA THR A 15 9.42 3.59 -14.06
C THR A 15 10.15 2.26 -13.87
N GLY A 16 10.98 1.88 -14.86
CA GLY A 16 11.84 0.70 -14.72
C GLY A 16 12.86 0.82 -13.57
N LYS A 17 13.22 2.05 -13.16
CA LYS A 17 14.11 2.26 -12.00
C LYS A 17 13.40 1.93 -10.69
N ASP A 18 12.13 2.30 -10.58
CA ASP A 18 11.32 1.99 -9.39
C ASP A 18 11.15 0.47 -9.24
N VAL A 19 10.93 -0.23 -10.36
CA VAL A 19 10.88 -1.69 -10.39
C VAL A 19 12.20 -2.30 -9.93
N GLN A 20 13.33 -1.80 -10.45
CA GLN A 20 14.65 -2.32 -10.09
C GLN A 20 14.97 -2.11 -8.60
N ALA A 21 14.63 -0.94 -8.06
CA ALA A 21 14.82 -0.64 -6.64
C ALA A 21 13.98 -1.54 -5.73
N ILE A 22 12.74 -1.84 -6.12
CA ILE A 22 11.87 -2.78 -5.39
C ILE A 22 12.45 -4.20 -5.42
N ILE A 23 12.95 -4.65 -6.57
CA ILE A 23 13.58 -5.98 -6.68
C ILE A 23 14.81 -6.05 -5.77
N GLU A 24 15.69 -5.06 -5.85
CA GLU A 24 16.91 -5.02 -5.05
C GLU A 24 16.60 -5.00 -3.55
N TYR A 25 15.55 -4.28 -3.13
CA TYR A 25 15.08 -4.25 -1.76
C TYR A 25 14.66 -5.64 -1.26
N TYR A 26 13.74 -6.30 -1.98
CA TYR A 26 13.23 -7.60 -1.55
C TYR A 26 14.24 -8.75 -1.71
N ASP A 27 15.18 -8.64 -2.65
CA ASP A 27 16.25 -9.65 -2.82
C ASP A 27 17.25 -9.66 -1.65
N HIS A 28 17.42 -8.52 -0.95
CA HIS A 28 18.35 -8.38 0.17
C HIS A 28 17.65 -8.23 1.53
N GLN A 29 16.32 -8.28 1.55
CA GLN A 29 15.54 -8.21 2.78
C GLN A 29 15.86 -9.41 3.68
N THR A 30 16.12 -9.13 4.96
CA THR A 30 16.30 -10.18 5.97
C THR A 30 14.96 -10.79 6.39
N GLU A 31 15.00 -12.01 6.93
CA GLU A 31 13.79 -12.67 7.44
C GLU A 31 13.12 -11.84 8.56
N GLU A 32 13.92 -11.21 9.42
CA GLU A 32 13.45 -10.36 10.51
C GLU A 32 12.75 -9.10 10.00
N GLU A 33 13.28 -8.44 8.95
CA GLU A 33 12.64 -7.29 8.30
C GLU A 33 11.34 -7.69 7.61
N ALA A 34 11.31 -8.84 6.92
CA ALA A 34 10.10 -9.35 6.28
C ALA A 34 8.97 -9.62 7.31
N ILE A 35 9.33 -10.15 8.48
CA ILE A 35 8.38 -10.34 9.60
C ILE A 35 7.93 -8.99 10.15
N ALA A 36 8.85 -8.06 10.40
CA ALA A 36 8.52 -6.75 10.93
C ALA A 36 7.56 -5.97 10.01
N GLU A 37 7.77 -5.98 8.69
CA GLU A 37 6.85 -5.35 7.72
C GLU A 37 5.46 -6.00 7.71
N ALA A 38 5.39 -7.32 7.81
CA ALA A 38 4.12 -8.04 7.86
C ALA A 38 3.34 -7.74 9.15
N GLU A 39 4.06 -7.53 10.27
CA GLU A 39 3.49 -7.25 11.58
C GLU A 39 3.23 -5.76 11.84
N GLU A 40 3.86 -4.84 11.10
CA GLU A 40 3.70 -3.39 11.27
C GLU A 40 2.23 -2.94 11.12
N VAL A 41 1.46 -3.61 10.25
CA VAL A 41 0.01 -3.39 10.08
C VAL A 41 -0.77 -3.61 11.39
N PHE A 42 -0.23 -4.40 12.31
CA PHE A 42 -0.81 -4.73 13.61
C PHE A 42 -0.17 -3.96 14.77
N GLY A 43 1.01 -3.35 14.57
CA GLY A 43 1.85 -2.80 15.63
C GLY A 43 1.49 -1.38 16.09
N ASP A 44 1.07 -0.50 15.18
CA ASP A 44 0.83 0.92 15.52
C ASP A 44 -0.64 1.35 15.30
N SER A 45 -1.31 1.67 16.41
CA SER A 45 -2.78 1.61 16.57
C SER A 45 -3.58 2.78 15.96
N ALA A 46 -3.27 3.19 14.73
CA ALA A 46 -4.10 4.15 13.98
C ALA A 46 -5.28 3.51 13.23
N THR A 47 -5.25 2.18 13.05
CA THR A 47 -6.24 1.43 12.26
C THR A 47 -6.71 0.15 12.97
N THR A 48 -7.94 -0.29 12.65
CA THR A 48 -8.53 -1.52 13.18
C THR A 48 -8.96 -2.43 12.03
N ILE A 49 -8.72 -3.74 12.18
CA ILE A 49 -9.15 -4.74 11.21
C ILE A 49 -10.61 -5.11 11.49
N ILE A 50 -11.46 -4.94 10.49
CA ILE A 50 -12.89 -5.27 10.55
C ILE A 50 -13.33 -6.09 9.33
N GLN A 51 -14.20 -7.07 9.53
CA GLN A 51 -14.82 -7.79 8.42
C GLN A 51 -15.92 -6.94 7.78
N ILE A 52 -15.84 -6.76 6.45
CA ILE A 52 -16.81 -5.96 5.69
C ILE A 52 -17.33 -6.79 4.50
N PRO A 53 -18.65 -6.93 4.33
CA PRO A 53 -19.22 -7.52 3.11
C PRO A 53 -18.73 -6.78 1.85
N ARG A 54 -18.30 -7.51 0.81
CA ARG A 54 -17.71 -6.93 -0.41
C ARG A 54 -18.53 -5.77 -1.01
N LYS A 55 -19.87 -5.90 -1.00
CA LYS A 55 -20.80 -4.86 -1.49
C LYS A 55 -20.73 -3.51 -0.75
N LEU A 56 -20.15 -3.48 0.45
CA LEU A 56 -20.02 -2.28 1.28
C LEU A 56 -18.62 -1.65 1.21
N VAL A 57 -17.63 -2.34 0.66
CA VAL A 57 -16.24 -1.83 0.56
C VAL A 57 -16.15 -0.45 -0.11
N PRO A 58 -16.86 -0.16 -1.22
CA PRO A 58 -16.81 1.17 -1.83
C PRO A 58 -17.32 2.28 -0.90
N LYS A 59 -18.35 2.00 -0.09
CA LYS A 59 -18.94 2.97 0.85
C LYS A 59 -17.98 3.28 1.99
N VAL A 60 -17.33 2.26 2.54
CA VAL A 60 -16.34 2.43 3.61
C VAL A 60 -15.14 3.22 3.11
N ARG A 61 -14.64 2.92 1.90
CA ARG A 61 -13.55 3.70 1.27
C ARG A 61 -13.93 5.17 1.10
N ALA A 62 -15.15 5.47 0.64
CA ALA A 62 -15.62 6.84 0.50
C ALA A 62 -15.69 7.59 1.84
N LEU A 63 -16.12 6.90 2.91
CA LEU A 63 -16.15 7.47 4.26
C LEU A 63 -14.75 7.84 4.76
N ILE A 64 -13.78 6.93 4.61
CA ILE A 64 -12.37 7.16 4.98
C ILE A 64 -11.81 8.36 4.20
N ALA A 65 -12.05 8.42 2.89
CA ALA A 65 -11.58 9.53 2.06
C ALA A 65 -12.18 10.88 2.47
N LYS A 66 -13.46 10.90 2.88
CA LYS A 66 -14.11 12.11 3.40
C LYS A 66 -13.45 12.59 4.69
N GLU A 67 -13.18 11.68 5.61
CA GLU A 67 -12.53 11.99 6.89
C GLU A 67 -11.10 12.51 6.69
N ALA A 68 -10.32 11.88 5.80
CA ALA A 68 -8.97 12.34 5.48
C ALA A 68 -8.96 13.79 4.93
N ARG A 69 -9.91 14.11 4.04
CA ARG A 69 -10.10 15.47 3.52
C ARG A 69 -10.52 16.46 4.60
N ALA A 70 -11.35 16.03 5.57
CA ALA A 70 -11.77 16.87 6.68
C ALA A 70 -10.59 17.18 7.62
N LYS A 71 -9.76 16.18 7.94
CA LYS A 71 -8.52 16.36 8.72
C LYS A 71 -7.55 17.33 8.04
N ALA A 72 -7.35 17.20 6.73
CA ALA A 72 -6.48 18.10 5.96
C ALA A 72 -6.95 19.57 5.96
N LYS A 73 -8.25 19.82 6.17
CA LYS A 73 -8.84 21.17 6.22
C LYS A 73 -8.79 21.83 7.60
N ARG A 74 -8.47 21.09 8.68
CA ARG A 74 -8.33 21.66 10.02
C ARG A 74 -6.96 22.34 10.12
N PRO A 75 -6.87 23.64 10.47
CA PRO A 75 -5.58 24.26 10.73
C PRO A 75 -4.92 23.57 11.92
N LYS A 76 -3.62 23.31 11.82
CA LYS A 76 -2.82 22.83 12.96
C LYS A 76 -2.89 23.92 14.03
N ALA A 77 -3.50 23.63 15.18
CA ALA A 77 -3.42 24.54 16.32
C ALA A 77 -1.94 24.66 16.71
N ALA A 78 -1.47 25.90 16.79
CA ALA A 78 -0.10 26.27 17.17
C ALA A 78 0.16 25.98 18.65
#